data_AF-A0A2G1WG68-F1
#
_entry.id   AF-A0A2G1WG68-F1
#
_cell.length_a   1.000
_cell.length_b   1.000
_cell.length_c   1.000
_cell.angle_alpha   90.00
_cell.angle_beta   90.00
_cell.angle_gamma   90.00
#
_symmetry.space_group_name_H-M   'P 1'
#
loop_
_entity.id
_entity.type
_entity.pdbx_description
1 polymer ?
#
loop_
_entity_poly.entity_id
_entity_poly.type
_entity_poly.pdbx_seq_one_letter_code
_entity_poly.pdbx_strand_id
1 'polypeptide(L)'
;MSDNRWSADRRTFVKTAGAAGVVGLAGCSGGGDGSDGSDGSDGSDGSDGSDGATAGDSGNSVPEVTWVLNPAEEEIDIQVQYQPLFEYLESEVEVDIVEQPTASYSGTAQELRRAAEGDRLFADVSPGAVAQIPSELDVTGMRVAYGAEQYFSLITTTTDSDIESLSDLEGEVFASAAPTSVSGTLFPLYMLSNAELDIGSAPSGSPEDFDLRTSDHTTAREQLIQDDRIAAAGTGAFSTAAHVPQEQFDEMSQDFVDISAEYEGAGGSDPELQLLAVSDPIPRAPVVSNAAWEESLKDDLRQLMIDAPQEAFEHDSQADIAEALNIDPAILDMDESELSEDQQDDLDLVEAHSLWFSGVVEASVEDYDPVAELGRELGLEWSQL
;
A
#
# COMPACT_ATOMS: atom_id res chain seq x y z
N MET A 1 29.26 11.75 10.32
CA MET A 1 28.39 12.20 11.42
C MET A 1 28.08 13.64 11.14
N SER A 2 27.18 13.82 10.20
CA SER A 2 26.66 15.11 9.72
C SER A 2 25.25 15.17 10.28
N ASP A 3 25.04 16.06 11.24
CA ASP A 3 23.74 16.32 11.84
C ASP A 3 22.89 17.09 10.82
N ASN A 4 22.20 16.39 9.92
CA ASN A 4 21.08 16.96 9.14
C ASN A 4 19.81 16.85 9.99
N ARG A 5 19.68 17.73 11.01
CA ARG A 5 18.37 18.00 11.59
C ARG A 5 17.68 19.02 10.70
N TRP A 6 16.78 18.54 9.85
CA TRP A 6 15.81 19.34 9.12
C TRP A 6 14.98 20.12 10.16
N SER A 7 15.29 21.41 10.33
CA SER A 7 14.46 22.35 11.08
C SER A 7 13.79 23.24 10.05
N ALA A 8 12.78 22.72 9.36
CA ALA A 8 11.93 23.54 8.51
C ALA A 8 10.92 24.27 9.38
N ASP A 9 10.73 25.54 9.04
CA ASP A 9 9.74 26.43 9.63
C ASP A 9 8.33 25.84 9.48
N ARG A 10 7.89 25.10 10.49
CA ARG A 10 6.48 24.74 10.70
C ARG A 10 5.66 26.02 10.91
N ARG A 11 5.11 26.61 9.84
CA ARG A 11 3.94 27.53 9.82
C ARG A 11 3.64 28.03 8.41
N THR A 12 2.54 27.56 7.80
CA THR A 12 1.29 28.33 7.60
C THR A 12 0.28 27.44 6.88
N PHE A 13 -0.30 26.46 7.58
CA PHE A 13 -1.57 25.87 7.15
C PHE A 13 -2.66 26.91 7.41
N VAL A 14 -3.18 27.52 6.35
CA VAL A 14 -4.30 28.46 6.43
C VAL A 14 -5.55 27.66 6.79
N LYS A 15 -5.87 27.59 8.09
CA LYS A 15 -7.17 27.14 8.59
C LYS A 15 -8.28 28.05 8.04
N THR A 16 -8.81 27.70 6.88
CA THR A 16 -10.06 28.27 6.39
C THR A 16 -11.19 27.62 7.19
N ALA A 17 -11.52 28.23 8.33
CA ALA A 17 -12.63 27.82 9.19
C ALA A 17 -13.97 28.01 8.45
N GLY A 18 -14.45 26.96 7.79
CA GLY A 18 -15.83 26.81 7.37
C GLY A 18 -16.70 26.45 8.57
N ALA A 19 -17.43 27.43 9.11
CA ALA A 19 -18.35 27.21 10.22
C ALA A 19 -19.52 26.29 9.82
N ALA A 20 -19.51 25.04 10.29
CA ALA A 20 -20.69 24.17 10.33
C ALA A 20 -21.02 23.85 11.79
N GLY A 21 -22.18 24.33 12.25
CA GLY A 21 -22.57 24.37 13.65
C GLY A 21 -22.99 23.01 14.22
N VAL A 22 -22.42 22.65 15.36
CA VAL A 22 -22.92 21.57 16.22
C VAL A 22 -24.19 22.04 16.92
N VAL A 23 -25.31 21.40 16.58
CA VAL A 23 -26.62 21.56 17.23
C VAL A 23 -26.57 20.91 18.62
N GLY A 24 -26.44 21.73 19.67
CA GLY A 24 -26.59 21.30 21.05
C GLY A 24 -28.08 21.09 21.40
N LEU A 25 -28.47 19.84 21.64
CA LEU A 25 -29.79 19.50 22.17
C LEU A 25 -29.82 19.73 23.68
N ALA A 26 -30.48 20.81 24.10
CA ALA A 26 -30.89 21.05 25.48
C ALA A 26 -32.41 20.85 25.64
N GLY A 27 -32.80 20.05 26.63
CA GLY A 27 -34.16 19.88 27.16
C GLY A 27 -34.13 18.73 28.18
N CYS A 28 -34.71 18.79 29.38
CA CYS A 28 -35.79 19.61 29.90
C CYS A 28 -35.67 19.81 31.42
N SER A 29 -36.36 20.86 31.84
CA SER A 29 -36.62 21.38 33.18
C SER A 29 -37.45 20.47 34.10
N GLY A 30 -37.27 20.63 35.41
CA GLY A 30 -38.21 20.22 36.45
C GLY A 30 -37.92 20.95 37.77
N GLY A 31 -38.82 21.85 38.18
CA GLY A 31 -38.73 22.65 39.41
C GLY A 31 -39.63 22.13 40.55
N GLY A 32 -39.48 22.71 41.75
CA GLY A 32 -40.41 22.55 42.89
C GLY A 32 -39.79 22.73 44.28
N ASP A 33 -39.74 23.98 44.74
CA ASP A 33 -40.19 24.57 46.04
C ASP A 33 -40.08 23.80 47.39
N GLY A 34 -39.60 24.47 48.46
CA GLY A 34 -40.11 24.25 49.84
C GLY A 34 -39.17 24.40 51.06
N SER A 35 -39.12 25.60 51.65
CA SER A 35 -39.07 26.02 53.08
C SER A 35 -38.14 25.38 54.16
N ASP A 36 -37.28 26.25 54.73
CA ASP A 36 -37.04 26.67 56.13
C ASP A 36 -37.02 25.68 57.33
N GLY A 37 -35.97 25.76 58.17
CA GLY A 37 -36.10 25.57 59.64
C GLY A 37 -34.91 25.01 60.45
N SER A 38 -34.09 25.92 61.00
CA SER A 38 -33.50 25.94 62.37
C SER A 38 -32.33 25.02 62.80
N ASP A 39 -31.18 25.70 62.99
CA ASP A 39 -30.34 25.89 64.20
C ASP A 39 -29.94 24.71 65.12
N GLY A 40 -28.63 24.58 65.33
CA GLY A 40 -28.06 24.33 66.67
C GLY A 40 -26.87 23.37 66.77
N SER A 41 -25.67 23.95 66.93
CA SER A 41 -24.67 23.66 67.98
C SER A 41 -23.23 23.37 67.53
N ASP A 42 -22.33 24.00 68.29
CA ASP A 42 -20.94 24.34 68.01
C ASP A 42 -19.90 23.32 68.53
N GLY A 43 -18.68 23.42 67.99
CA GLY A 43 -17.41 22.92 68.58
C GLY A 43 -16.73 21.83 67.72
N SER A 44 -15.47 21.91 67.28
CA SER A 44 -14.32 22.73 67.67
C SER A 44 -13.25 22.71 66.56
N ASP A 45 -12.54 23.85 66.40
CA ASP A 45 -11.11 24.08 66.13
C ASP A 45 -10.29 22.87 65.61
N GLY A 46 -9.60 22.88 64.46
CA GLY A 46 -8.82 23.93 63.80
C GLY A 46 -7.36 23.45 63.73
N SER A 47 -6.88 23.08 62.53
CA SER A 47 -5.47 23.20 62.08
C SER A 47 -5.24 22.62 60.68
N ASP A 48 -4.91 23.53 59.77
CA ASP A 48 -3.79 23.51 58.83
C ASP A 48 -3.88 22.62 57.60
N GLY A 49 -4.42 23.23 56.54
CA GLY A 49 -4.22 22.83 55.16
C GLY A 49 -2.74 22.82 54.79
N SER A 50 -2.34 21.72 54.16
CA SER A 50 -1.13 21.64 53.36
C SER A 50 -1.57 21.21 51.98
N ASP A 51 -1.88 22.22 51.18
CA ASP A 51 -1.99 22.14 49.74
C ASP A 51 -0.62 21.75 49.20
N GLY A 52 -0.56 20.57 48.59
CA GLY A 52 0.67 20.01 48.06
C GLY A 52 0.43 18.66 47.42
N ALA A 53 -0.75 18.43 46.84
CA ALA A 53 -0.83 17.53 45.70
C ALA A 53 0.04 18.19 44.63
N THR A 54 1.30 17.78 44.54
CA THR A 54 2.04 17.91 43.30
C THR A 54 1.22 17.16 42.29
N ALA A 55 0.41 17.91 41.52
CA ALA A 55 0.09 17.55 40.16
C ALA A 55 1.44 17.16 39.54
N GLY A 56 1.67 15.85 39.47
CA GLY A 56 2.79 15.30 38.73
C GLY A 56 2.51 15.69 37.31
N ASP A 57 3.16 16.79 36.90
CA ASP A 57 3.58 17.10 35.54
C ASP A 57 3.02 16.09 34.53
N SER A 58 1.81 16.35 34.05
CA SER A 58 1.41 15.84 32.74
C SER A 58 2.29 16.59 31.76
N GLY A 59 3.53 16.16 31.64
CA GLY A 59 4.42 16.59 30.57
C GLY A 59 3.65 16.31 29.29
N ASN A 60 3.15 17.38 28.67
CA ASN A 60 2.44 17.36 27.40
C ASN A 60 3.47 17.09 26.30
N SER A 61 4.15 15.95 26.37
CA SER A 61 5.02 15.46 25.31
C SER A 61 4.12 14.84 24.27
N VAL A 62 4.16 15.42 23.07
CA VAL A 62 3.54 14.87 21.88
C VAL A 62 3.98 13.40 21.74
N PRO A 63 3.04 12.44 21.65
CA PRO A 63 3.32 11.05 21.33
C PRO A 63 4.25 10.89 20.11
N GLU A 64 5.40 10.24 20.29
CA GLU A 64 6.24 9.82 19.17
C GLU A 64 5.70 8.51 18.58
N VAL A 65 5.60 8.44 17.25
CA VAL A 65 5.24 7.23 16.48
C VAL A 65 6.36 6.95 15.49
N THR A 66 7.00 5.79 15.59
CA THR A 66 8.04 5.39 14.63
C THR A 66 7.41 4.87 13.35
N TRP A 67 7.86 5.38 12.21
CA TRP A 67 7.50 4.84 10.91
C TRP A 67 8.70 4.16 10.26
N VAL A 68 8.71 2.83 10.23
CA VAL A 68 9.77 2.07 9.57
C VAL A 68 9.51 2.06 8.07
N LEU A 69 10.36 2.78 7.34
CA LEU A 69 10.26 2.91 5.90
C LEU A 69 11.03 1.76 5.23
N ASN A 70 10.30 0.95 4.48
CA ASN A 70 10.87 -0.11 3.65
C ASN A 70 11.82 0.50 2.61
N PRO A 71 12.90 -0.17 2.17
CA PRO A 71 13.80 0.45 1.20
C PRO A 71 13.07 0.74 -0.12
N ALA A 72 13.27 1.95 -0.64
CA ALA A 72 12.96 2.29 -2.02
C ALA A 72 14.16 2.00 -2.95
N GLU A 73 14.03 2.36 -4.22
CA GLU A 73 15.15 2.35 -5.17
C GLU A 73 16.27 3.29 -4.70
N GLU A 74 17.52 3.03 -5.13
CA GLU A 74 18.71 3.77 -4.62
C GLU A 74 18.63 5.28 -4.85
N GLU A 75 17.99 5.70 -5.94
CA GLU A 75 17.84 7.11 -6.32
C GLU A 75 16.65 7.79 -5.62
N ILE A 76 15.81 7.01 -4.92
CA ILE A 76 14.59 7.48 -4.27
C ILE A 76 14.83 7.77 -2.79
N ASP A 77 14.65 9.04 -2.41
CA ASP A 77 14.46 9.45 -1.04
C ASP A 77 13.00 9.18 -0.60
N ILE A 78 12.80 8.03 0.03
CA ILE A 78 11.48 7.61 0.51
C ILE A 78 10.90 8.56 1.57
N GLN A 79 11.73 9.31 2.27
CA GLN A 79 11.27 10.30 3.26
C GLN A 79 10.54 11.45 2.56
N VAL A 80 11.07 11.91 1.43
CA VAL A 80 10.40 12.89 0.57
C VAL A 80 9.08 12.31 0.07
N GLN A 81 9.08 11.08 -0.48
CA GLN A 81 7.83 10.47 -0.98
C GLN A 81 6.71 10.44 0.06
N TYR A 82 6.99 10.04 1.30
CA TYR A 82 5.97 9.90 2.35
C TYR A 82 5.58 11.20 3.05
N GLN A 83 6.32 12.29 2.80
CA GLN A 83 6.11 13.58 3.44
C GLN A 83 4.63 14.04 3.46
N PRO A 84 3.86 14.04 2.35
CA PRO A 84 2.48 14.53 2.37
C PRO A 84 1.59 13.76 3.36
N LEU A 85 1.75 12.44 3.43
CA LEU A 85 0.98 11.61 4.36
C LEU A 85 1.36 11.93 5.82
N PHE A 86 2.65 12.09 6.12
CA PHE A 86 3.09 12.40 7.47
C PHE A 86 2.64 13.79 7.92
N GLU A 87 2.75 14.80 7.04
CA GLU A 87 2.25 16.15 7.32
C GLU A 87 0.74 16.15 7.58
N TYR A 88 -0.03 15.39 6.80
CA TYR A 88 -1.45 15.21 7.02
C TYR A 88 -1.74 14.59 8.41
N LEU A 89 -1.10 13.46 8.74
CA LEU A 89 -1.31 12.77 10.02
C LEU A 89 -0.97 13.64 11.24
N GLU A 90 0.17 14.34 11.21
CA GLU A 90 0.59 15.26 12.29
C GLU A 90 -0.31 16.51 12.39
N SER A 91 -0.99 16.89 11.31
CA SER A 91 -1.91 18.04 11.31
C SER A 91 -3.26 17.73 11.95
N GLU A 92 -3.72 16.48 11.84
CA GLU A 92 -5.02 16.02 12.31
C GLU A 92 -4.95 15.42 13.72
N VAL A 93 -3.83 14.77 14.07
CA VAL A 93 -3.59 14.22 15.42
C VAL A 93 -2.28 14.78 15.98
N GLU A 94 -2.28 15.16 17.25
CA GLU A 94 -1.07 15.65 17.95
C GLU A 94 -0.10 14.48 18.19
N VAL A 95 0.65 14.09 17.15
CA VAL A 95 1.74 13.10 17.15
C VAL A 95 3.00 13.69 16.50
N ASP A 96 4.15 13.07 16.74
CA ASP A 96 5.42 13.36 16.05
C ASP A 96 5.88 12.06 15.38
N ILE A 97 5.93 12.05 14.05
CA ILE A 97 6.32 10.88 13.27
C ILE A 97 7.83 10.84 13.16
N VAL A 98 8.43 9.76 13.67
CA VAL A 98 9.86 9.50 13.61
C VAL A 98 10.14 8.50 12.50
N GLU A 99 10.63 9.02 11.38
CA GLU A 99 10.95 8.24 10.19
C GLU A 99 12.22 7.40 10.39
N GLN A 100 12.13 6.11 10.07
CA GLN A 100 13.23 5.15 10.18
C GLN A 100 13.39 4.37 8.86
N PRO A 101 14.12 4.91 7.87
CA PRO A 101 14.44 4.18 6.65
C PRO A 101 15.34 2.97 6.95
N THR A 102 15.06 1.88 6.25
CA THR A 102 15.81 0.63 6.37
C THR A 102 16.59 0.33 5.08
N ALA A 103 17.71 -0.39 5.23
CA ALA A 103 18.56 -0.73 4.09
C ALA A 103 18.12 -2.00 3.32
N SER A 104 17.12 -2.73 3.82
CA SER A 104 16.61 -3.94 3.17
C SER A 104 15.22 -4.29 3.69
N TYR A 105 14.41 -4.97 2.87
CA TYR A 105 13.12 -5.54 3.26
C TYR A 105 13.21 -6.41 4.53
N SER A 106 14.28 -7.20 4.63
CA SER A 106 14.54 -8.03 5.82
C SER A 106 14.82 -7.20 7.09
N GLY A 107 15.34 -5.99 6.93
CA GLY A 107 15.52 -5.00 7.99
C GLY A 107 14.18 -4.51 8.52
N THR A 108 13.27 -4.10 7.65
CA THR A 108 11.88 -3.72 8.02
C THR A 108 11.20 -4.83 8.81
N ALA A 109 11.24 -6.07 8.30
CA ALA A 109 10.66 -7.22 8.97
C ALA A 109 11.37 -7.56 10.30
N GLN A 110 12.63 -7.20 10.47
CA GLN A 110 13.34 -7.38 11.73
C GLN A 110 12.94 -6.34 12.78
N GLU A 111 12.68 -5.10 12.38
CA GLU A 111 12.20 -4.06 13.28
C GLU A 111 10.79 -4.39 13.79
N LEU A 112 9.88 -4.84 12.91
CA LEU A 112 8.56 -5.34 13.30
C LEU A 112 8.64 -6.51 14.29
N ARG A 113 9.50 -7.51 14.03
CA ARG A 113 9.69 -8.66 14.96
C ARG A 113 10.24 -8.27 16.33
N ARG A 114 10.92 -7.14 16.45
CA ARG A 114 11.52 -6.66 17.70
C ARG A 114 10.57 -5.78 18.49
N ALA A 115 9.57 -5.20 17.83
CA ALA A 115 8.60 -4.33 18.45
C ALA A 115 7.82 -5.08 19.54
N ALA A 116 7.55 -4.39 20.63
CA ALA A 116 6.87 -4.93 21.82
C ALA A 116 5.74 -4.00 22.27
N GLU A 117 5.06 -4.38 23.35
CA GLU A 117 4.06 -3.54 23.99
C GLU A 117 4.68 -2.19 24.40
N GLY A 118 4.09 -1.09 23.94
CA GLY A 118 4.57 0.27 24.15
C GLY A 118 5.38 0.86 22.99
N ASP A 119 5.77 0.05 22.00
CA ASP A 119 6.38 0.55 20.77
C ASP A 119 5.28 0.95 19.77
N ARG A 120 5.08 2.26 19.62
CA ARG A 120 4.17 2.85 18.64
C ARG A 120 4.83 2.83 17.27
N LEU A 121 4.59 1.77 16.52
CA LEU A 121 5.32 1.51 15.29
C LEU A 121 4.35 1.18 14.16
N PHE A 122 4.46 1.95 13.09
CA PHE A 122 3.97 1.60 11.76
C PHE A 122 5.16 1.21 10.86
N ALA A 123 4.87 0.44 9.82
CA ALA A 123 5.80 0.18 8.74
C ALA A 123 5.03 0.04 7.44
N ASP A 124 5.60 0.49 6.33
CA ASP A 124 5.17 0.00 5.03
C ASP A 124 5.93 -1.29 4.70
N VAL A 125 5.27 -2.27 4.09
CA VAL A 125 5.91 -3.56 3.79
C VAL A 125 5.43 -4.14 2.47
N SER A 126 6.16 -5.10 1.91
CA SER A 126 5.66 -5.90 0.79
C SER A 126 4.58 -6.89 1.27
N PRO A 127 3.66 -7.33 0.39
CA PRO A 127 2.69 -8.39 0.73
C PRO A 127 3.35 -9.66 1.28
N GLY A 128 4.53 -10.02 0.77
CA GLY A 128 5.30 -11.16 1.24
C GLY A 128 5.79 -11.03 2.69
N ALA A 129 5.92 -9.82 3.25
CA ALA A 129 6.24 -9.66 4.67
C ALA A 129 5.07 -10.09 5.57
N VAL A 130 3.84 -9.77 5.20
CA VAL A 130 2.62 -10.21 5.93
C VAL A 130 2.55 -11.73 5.96
N ALA A 131 2.82 -12.39 4.82
CA ALA A 131 2.88 -13.85 4.75
C ALA A 131 3.98 -14.47 5.64
N GLN A 132 5.09 -13.75 5.87
CA GLN A 132 6.24 -14.25 6.64
C GLN A 132 6.11 -14.08 8.15
N ILE A 133 5.46 -13.01 8.61
CA ILE A 133 5.34 -12.63 10.02
C ILE A 133 3.92 -12.21 10.41
N PRO A 134 2.89 -13.02 10.09
CA PRO A 134 1.50 -12.64 10.29
C PRO A 134 1.10 -12.49 11.77
N SER A 135 1.95 -12.95 12.72
CA SER A 135 1.68 -12.88 14.16
C SER A 135 2.35 -11.71 14.87
N GLU A 136 3.26 -11.02 14.18
CA GLU A 136 4.07 -9.93 14.71
C GLU A 136 3.57 -8.55 14.28
N LEU A 137 2.62 -8.51 13.35
CA LEU A 137 2.03 -7.30 12.82
C LEU A 137 0.51 -7.39 12.74
N ASP A 138 -0.13 -6.22 12.77
CA ASP A 138 -1.50 -6.02 12.32
C ASP A 138 -1.46 -5.30 10.97
N VAL A 139 -2.31 -5.70 10.02
CA VAL A 139 -2.51 -4.94 8.79
C VAL A 139 -3.33 -3.70 9.13
N THR A 140 -2.72 -2.52 8.99
CA THR A 140 -3.38 -1.23 9.21
C THR A 140 -4.30 -0.89 8.05
N GLY A 141 -3.84 -1.13 6.82
CA GLY A 141 -4.64 -1.00 5.61
C GLY A 141 -3.84 -1.33 4.36
N MET A 142 -4.55 -1.58 3.26
CA MET A 142 -3.96 -1.88 1.96
C MET A 142 -3.84 -0.58 1.14
N ARG A 143 -2.68 -0.36 0.51
CA ARG A 143 -2.47 0.83 -0.32
C ARG A 143 -3.21 0.70 -1.66
N VAL A 144 -3.89 1.77 -2.06
CA VAL A 144 -4.53 1.92 -3.37
C VAL A 144 -3.53 2.52 -4.34
N ALA A 145 -3.23 1.84 -5.44
CA ALA A 145 -2.32 2.37 -6.45
C ALA A 145 -2.77 1.99 -7.85
N TYR A 146 -2.53 2.86 -8.82
CA TYR A 146 -2.93 2.64 -10.22
C TYR A 146 -4.44 2.36 -10.36
N GLY A 147 -5.27 3.01 -9.54
CA GLY A 147 -6.73 2.94 -9.61
C GLY A 147 -7.40 1.84 -8.78
N ALA A 148 -6.66 0.93 -8.15
CA ALA A 148 -7.24 -0.14 -7.33
C ALA A 148 -6.32 -0.58 -6.17
N GLU A 149 -6.90 -1.24 -5.15
CA GLU A 149 -6.20 -1.87 -4.03
C GLU A 149 -5.67 -3.27 -4.40
N GLN A 150 -6.35 -3.99 -5.29
CA GLN A 150 -5.95 -5.32 -5.74
C GLN A 150 -5.75 -5.34 -7.26
N TYR A 151 -4.93 -6.28 -7.73
CA TYR A 151 -4.60 -6.45 -9.13
C TYR A 151 -4.65 -7.93 -9.51
N PHE A 152 -4.60 -8.23 -10.79
CA PHE A 152 -4.87 -9.57 -11.30
C PHE A 152 -3.75 -10.08 -12.20
N SER A 153 -3.56 -11.40 -12.17
CA SER A 153 -2.79 -12.15 -13.16
C SER A 153 -3.73 -12.77 -14.19
N LEU A 154 -3.33 -12.73 -15.46
CA LEU A 154 -4.07 -13.30 -16.57
C LEU A 154 -3.22 -14.35 -17.28
N ILE A 155 -3.85 -15.42 -17.73
CA ILE A 155 -3.32 -16.30 -18.77
C ILE A 155 -4.17 -16.13 -20.01
N THR A 156 -3.54 -15.78 -21.14
CA THR A 156 -4.23 -15.56 -22.41
C THR A 156 -3.61 -16.35 -23.55
N THR A 157 -4.40 -16.58 -24.60
CA THR A 157 -3.98 -17.17 -25.88
C THR A 157 -4.54 -16.35 -27.05
N THR A 158 -4.19 -16.69 -28.29
CA THR A 158 -4.75 -16.05 -29.48
C THR A 158 -6.14 -16.60 -29.81
N THR A 159 -6.98 -15.81 -30.47
CA THR A 159 -8.36 -16.19 -30.82
C THR A 159 -8.48 -17.31 -31.86
N ASP A 160 -7.39 -17.64 -32.54
CA ASP A 160 -7.27 -18.74 -33.50
C ASP A 160 -6.54 -19.97 -32.94
N SER A 161 -6.18 -19.94 -31.66
CA SER A 161 -5.52 -21.04 -30.95
C SER A 161 -6.45 -22.23 -30.73
N ASP A 162 -5.86 -23.44 -30.71
CA ASP A 162 -6.56 -24.67 -30.32
C ASP A 162 -6.57 -24.86 -28.77
N ILE A 163 -5.98 -23.94 -28.00
CA ILE A 163 -5.92 -23.98 -26.52
C ILE A 163 -7.23 -23.46 -25.93
N GLU A 164 -8.02 -24.33 -25.31
CA GLU A 164 -9.32 -23.96 -24.71
C GLU A 164 -9.28 -23.97 -23.17
N SER A 165 -8.26 -24.59 -22.58
CA SER A 165 -8.10 -24.75 -21.14
C SER A 165 -6.63 -24.75 -20.73
N LEU A 166 -6.35 -24.51 -19.43
CA LEU A 166 -4.98 -24.53 -18.92
C LEU A 166 -4.28 -25.88 -19.14
N SER A 167 -5.00 -27.00 -19.01
CA SER A 167 -4.43 -28.35 -19.21
C SER A 167 -3.95 -28.60 -20.64
N ASP A 168 -4.48 -27.86 -21.63
CA ASP A 168 -4.03 -27.99 -23.03
C ASP A 168 -2.61 -27.45 -23.25
N LEU A 169 -2.02 -26.80 -22.24
CA LEU A 169 -0.63 -26.31 -22.29
C LEU A 169 0.42 -27.41 -22.07
N GLU A 170 0.02 -28.66 -21.81
CA GLU A 170 0.95 -29.80 -21.73
C GLU A 170 1.69 -29.99 -23.08
N GLY A 171 3.01 -29.87 -23.05
CA GLY A 171 3.91 -29.97 -24.19
C GLY A 171 4.04 -28.70 -25.02
N GLU A 172 3.36 -27.62 -24.63
CA GLU A 172 3.35 -26.35 -25.35
C GLU A 172 4.39 -25.36 -24.83
N VAL A 173 4.59 -24.26 -25.55
CA VAL A 173 5.46 -23.15 -25.10
C VAL A 173 4.64 -22.06 -24.44
N PHE A 174 4.98 -21.75 -23.20
CA PHE A 174 4.32 -20.74 -22.38
C PHE A 174 5.24 -19.53 -22.16
N ALA A 175 4.79 -18.34 -22.54
CA ALA A 175 5.52 -17.09 -22.27
C ALA A 175 5.10 -16.47 -20.93
N SER A 176 6.01 -15.79 -20.24
CA SER A 176 5.74 -15.12 -18.96
C SER A 176 6.64 -13.92 -18.75
N ALA A 177 6.36 -13.14 -17.71
CA ALA A 177 7.23 -12.04 -17.30
C ALA A 177 8.54 -12.55 -16.65
N ALA A 178 9.19 -11.70 -15.85
CA ALA A 178 10.41 -12.07 -15.15
C ALA A 178 10.15 -13.24 -14.17
N PRO A 179 11.12 -14.14 -13.90
CA PRO A 179 10.90 -15.33 -13.06
C PRO A 179 10.26 -15.06 -11.69
N THR A 180 10.60 -13.93 -11.07
CA THR A 180 10.10 -13.53 -9.74
C THR A 180 8.89 -12.60 -9.79
N SER A 181 8.36 -12.29 -10.98
CA SER A 181 7.17 -11.45 -11.13
C SER A 181 5.94 -12.13 -10.53
N VAL A 182 5.33 -11.49 -9.54
CA VAL A 182 4.15 -12.02 -8.83
C VAL A 182 3.00 -12.28 -9.80
N SER A 183 2.50 -11.27 -10.51
CA SER A 183 1.39 -11.41 -11.45
C SER A 183 1.78 -11.96 -12.82
N GLY A 184 3.05 -11.86 -13.22
CA GLY A 184 3.48 -12.27 -14.55
C GLY A 184 4.05 -13.67 -14.66
N THR A 185 4.44 -14.28 -13.53
CA THR A 185 5.05 -15.62 -13.52
C THR A 185 4.61 -16.47 -12.35
N LEU A 186 4.64 -15.96 -11.11
CA LEU A 186 4.33 -16.77 -9.93
C LEU A 186 2.86 -17.19 -9.88
N PHE A 187 1.91 -16.25 -9.99
CA PHE A 187 0.49 -16.60 -10.07
C PHE A 187 0.14 -17.45 -11.31
N PRO A 188 0.70 -17.18 -12.51
CA PRO A 188 0.53 -18.08 -13.64
C PRO A 188 1.02 -19.51 -13.37
N LEU A 189 2.20 -19.70 -12.78
CA LEU A 189 2.69 -21.02 -12.40
C LEU A 189 1.77 -21.69 -11.35
N TYR A 190 1.27 -20.93 -10.39
CA TYR A 190 0.31 -21.44 -9.40
C TYR A 190 -1.00 -21.88 -10.05
N MET A 191 -1.56 -21.08 -10.97
CA MET A 191 -2.76 -21.45 -11.73
C MET A 191 -2.55 -22.70 -12.59
N LEU A 192 -1.39 -22.83 -13.25
CA LEU A 192 -1.04 -24.01 -14.04
C LEU A 192 -0.86 -25.26 -13.14
N SER A 193 -0.22 -25.11 -11.98
CA SER A 193 -0.08 -26.20 -11.01
C SER A 193 -1.45 -26.66 -10.47
N ASN A 194 -2.36 -25.71 -10.19
CA ASN A 194 -3.74 -26.02 -9.80
C ASN A 194 -4.55 -26.68 -10.93
N ALA A 195 -4.17 -26.46 -12.18
CA ALA A 195 -4.68 -27.17 -13.35
C ALA A 195 -3.99 -28.53 -13.60
N GLU A 196 -3.29 -29.05 -12.59
CA GLU A 196 -2.61 -30.36 -12.58
C GLU A 196 -1.39 -30.47 -13.51
N LEU A 197 -0.82 -29.35 -14.00
CA LEU A 197 0.46 -29.34 -14.73
C LEU A 197 1.65 -29.39 -13.77
N ASP A 198 2.64 -30.23 -14.10
CA ASP A 198 3.90 -30.32 -13.36
C ASP A 198 4.83 -29.15 -13.71
N ILE A 199 4.81 -28.13 -12.84
CA ILE A 199 5.69 -26.96 -12.91
C ILE A 199 7.14 -27.26 -12.51
N GLY A 200 7.46 -28.52 -12.16
CA GLY A 200 8.80 -28.99 -11.89
C GLY A 200 9.50 -28.18 -10.80
N SER A 201 10.57 -27.48 -11.19
CA SER A 201 11.35 -26.62 -10.31
C SER A 201 11.18 -25.13 -10.59
N ALA A 202 10.26 -24.75 -11.48
CA ALA A 202 9.92 -23.36 -11.72
C ALA A 202 9.37 -22.68 -10.44
N PRO A 203 9.62 -21.38 -10.21
CA PRO A 203 10.33 -20.44 -11.09
C PRO A 203 11.88 -20.52 -11.03
N SER A 204 12.46 -21.31 -10.12
CA SER A 204 13.92 -21.40 -9.93
C SER A 204 14.63 -22.25 -10.99
N GLY A 205 13.90 -23.15 -11.64
CA GLY A 205 14.35 -24.01 -12.72
C GLY A 205 13.34 -24.04 -13.86
N SER A 206 12.99 -25.24 -14.33
CA SER A 206 12.06 -25.44 -15.44
C SER A 206 10.83 -26.25 -15.03
N PRO A 207 9.68 -26.03 -15.70
CA PRO A 207 8.57 -26.99 -15.71
C PRO A 207 8.96 -28.31 -16.35
N GLU A 208 8.21 -29.37 -16.01
CA GLU A 208 8.34 -30.68 -16.64
C GLU A 208 7.34 -30.84 -17.78
N ASP A 209 6.13 -30.28 -17.63
CA ASP A 209 5.04 -30.48 -18.58
C ASP A 209 4.97 -29.43 -19.69
N PHE A 210 5.70 -28.32 -19.63
CA PHE A 210 5.68 -27.27 -20.67
C PHE A 210 6.99 -26.50 -20.76
N ASP A 211 7.22 -25.83 -21.90
CA ASP A 211 8.41 -25.01 -22.12
C ASP A 211 8.15 -23.56 -21.68
N LEU A 212 8.76 -23.12 -20.57
CA LEU A 212 8.64 -21.75 -20.05
C LEU A 212 9.64 -20.78 -20.73
N ARG A 213 9.13 -19.65 -21.23
CA ARG A 213 9.94 -18.51 -21.71
C ARG A 213 9.64 -17.25 -20.89
N THR A 214 10.61 -16.80 -20.11
CA THR A 214 10.48 -15.60 -19.26
C THR A 214 11.05 -14.37 -19.95
N SER A 215 10.38 -13.22 -19.82
CA SER A 215 10.85 -11.92 -20.31
C SER A 215 10.34 -10.77 -19.41
N ASP A 216 9.57 -9.84 -19.95
CA ASP A 216 8.78 -8.83 -19.24
C ASP A 216 7.32 -8.93 -19.70
N HIS A 217 6.42 -8.20 -19.06
CA HIS A 217 4.99 -8.28 -19.37
C HIS A 217 4.67 -7.91 -20.82
N THR A 218 5.25 -6.84 -21.32
CA THR A 218 5.05 -6.35 -22.70
C THR A 218 5.61 -7.34 -23.70
N THR A 219 6.86 -7.77 -23.50
CA THR A 219 7.53 -8.73 -24.38
C THR A 219 6.80 -10.08 -24.38
N ALA A 220 6.31 -10.57 -23.24
CA ALA A 220 5.56 -11.82 -23.18
C ALA A 220 4.26 -11.75 -23.98
N ARG A 221 3.48 -10.67 -23.83
CA ARG A 221 2.27 -10.40 -24.62
C ARG A 221 2.59 -10.28 -26.11
N GLU A 222 3.65 -9.56 -26.46
CA GLU A 222 4.07 -9.40 -27.86
C GLU A 222 4.54 -10.71 -28.48
N GLN A 223 5.24 -11.56 -27.73
CA GLN A 223 5.63 -12.89 -28.17
C GLN A 223 4.41 -13.77 -28.44
N LEU A 224 3.40 -13.75 -27.58
CA LEU A 224 2.14 -14.44 -27.83
C LEU A 224 1.49 -13.99 -29.16
N ILE A 225 1.47 -12.68 -29.41
CA ILE A 225 0.84 -12.11 -30.61
C ILE A 225 1.63 -12.40 -31.89
N GLN A 226 2.96 -12.44 -31.82
CA GLN A 226 3.83 -12.40 -33.01
C GLN A 226 4.55 -13.72 -33.32
N ASP A 227 4.59 -14.67 -32.39
CA ASP A 227 5.29 -15.94 -32.54
C ASP A 227 4.31 -17.11 -32.36
N ASP A 228 3.83 -17.68 -33.47
CA ASP A 228 2.91 -18.84 -33.53
C ASP A 228 3.39 -20.09 -32.77
N ARG A 229 4.61 -20.09 -32.24
CA ARG A 229 5.13 -21.14 -31.36
C ARG A 229 4.75 -20.94 -29.90
N ILE A 230 4.28 -19.77 -29.49
CA ILE A 230 3.84 -19.46 -28.13
C ILE A 230 2.36 -19.77 -28.03
N ALA A 231 2.00 -20.77 -27.23
CA ALA A 231 0.62 -21.21 -27.10
C ALA A 231 -0.20 -20.32 -26.15
N ALA A 232 0.42 -19.80 -25.10
CA ALA A 232 -0.22 -18.86 -24.17
C ALA A 232 0.82 -17.99 -23.46
N ALA A 233 0.37 -16.90 -22.84
CA ALA A 233 1.20 -16.04 -22.01
C ALA A 233 0.58 -15.72 -20.65
N GLY A 234 1.40 -15.79 -19.60
CA GLY A 234 1.10 -15.28 -18.25
C GLY A 234 1.55 -13.82 -18.11
N THR A 235 0.64 -12.93 -17.75
CA THR A 235 0.92 -11.49 -17.59
C THR A 235 0.09 -10.87 -16.48
N GLY A 236 0.46 -9.67 -16.01
CA GLY A 236 -0.44 -8.86 -15.18
C GLY A 236 -1.54 -8.24 -16.04
N ALA A 237 -2.70 -8.02 -15.45
CA ALA A 237 -3.87 -7.49 -16.14
C ALA A 237 -3.60 -6.17 -16.88
N PHE A 238 -2.84 -5.25 -16.27
CA PHE A 238 -2.40 -3.99 -16.88
C PHE A 238 -1.77 -4.14 -18.27
N SER A 239 -1.15 -5.29 -18.56
CA SER A 239 -0.50 -5.54 -19.84
C SER A 239 -1.48 -6.02 -20.90
N THR A 240 -2.44 -6.86 -20.52
CA THR A 240 -3.15 -7.71 -21.50
C THR A 240 -4.67 -7.55 -21.46
N ALA A 241 -5.25 -7.04 -20.37
CA ALA A 241 -6.70 -6.89 -20.23
C ALA A 241 -7.32 -6.06 -21.36
N ALA A 242 -6.64 -5.01 -21.83
CA ALA A 242 -7.11 -4.18 -22.94
C ALA A 242 -7.31 -4.96 -24.26
N HIS A 243 -6.68 -6.13 -24.43
CA HIS A 243 -6.82 -7.01 -25.58
C HIS A 243 -7.91 -8.09 -25.40
N VAL A 244 -8.46 -8.23 -24.20
CA VAL A 244 -9.46 -9.26 -23.88
C VAL A 244 -10.83 -8.62 -23.77
N PRO A 245 -11.86 -9.08 -24.52
CA PRO A 245 -13.24 -8.58 -24.42
C PRO A 245 -13.80 -8.66 -22.99
N GLN A 246 -14.56 -7.63 -22.59
CA GLN A 246 -15.19 -7.57 -21.25
C GLN A 246 -16.04 -8.79 -20.93
N GLU A 247 -16.75 -9.34 -21.92
CA GLU A 247 -17.64 -10.48 -21.74
C GLU A 247 -16.89 -11.73 -21.22
N GLN A 248 -15.60 -11.88 -21.53
CA GLN A 248 -14.81 -13.01 -21.03
C GLN A 248 -14.51 -12.85 -19.53
N PHE A 249 -14.32 -11.62 -19.03
CA PHE A 249 -14.16 -11.37 -17.60
C PHE A 249 -15.48 -11.53 -16.85
N ASP A 250 -16.60 -11.05 -17.41
CA ASP A 250 -17.95 -11.22 -16.85
C ASP A 250 -18.29 -12.69 -16.59
N GLU A 251 -17.80 -13.58 -17.46
CA GLU A 251 -18.02 -15.03 -17.34
C GLU A 251 -17.07 -15.70 -16.34
N MET A 252 -15.83 -15.22 -16.23
CA MET A 252 -14.75 -15.92 -15.52
C MET A 252 -14.50 -15.42 -14.10
N SER A 253 -14.63 -14.12 -13.83
CA SER A 253 -14.29 -13.56 -12.51
C SER A 253 -15.08 -12.29 -12.21
N GLN A 254 -16.07 -12.40 -11.33
CA GLN A 254 -16.79 -11.22 -10.81
C GLN A 254 -15.86 -10.30 -10.02
N ASP A 255 -14.87 -10.85 -9.33
CA ASP A 255 -13.89 -10.05 -8.59
C ASP A 255 -13.07 -9.16 -9.53
N PHE A 256 -12.71 -9.66 -10.72
CA PHE A 256 -12.06 -8.83 -11.73
C PHE A 256 -12.96 -7.68 -12.18
N VAL A 257 -14.25 -7.96 -12.44
CA VAL A 257 -15.23 -6.95 -12.86
C VAL A 257 -15.40 -5.86 -11.80
N ASP A 258 -15.43 -6.24 -10.53
CA ASP A 258 -15.73 -5.34 -9.42
C ASP A 258 -14.51 -4.52 -8.96
N ILE A 259 -13.28 -5.06 -9.10
CA ILE A 259 -12.08 -4.51 -8.46
C ILE A 259 -11.03 -4.02 -9.47
N SER A 260 -10.92 -4.65 -10.64
CA SER A 260 -9.82 -4.38 -11.58
C SER A 260 -9.93 -2.97 -12.19
N ALA A 261 -8.85 -2.18 -12.10
CA ALA A 261 -8.78 -0.86 -12.74
C ALA A 261 -8.81 -0.96 -14.27
N GLU A 262 -8.52 -2.15 -14.80
CA GLU A 262 -8.37 -2.44 -16.21
C GLU A 262 -9.68 -2.87 -16.88
N TYR A 263 -10.73 -3.20 -16.10
CA TYR A 263 -11.99 -3.70 -16.65
C TYR A 263 -12.66 -2.68 -17.58
N GLU A 264 -12.67 -1.39 -17.24
CA GLU A 264 -13.26 -0.35 -18.10
C GLU A 264 -12.56 -0.25 -19.47
N GLY A 265 -11.27 -0.58 -19.54
CA GLY A 265 -10.46 -0.54 -20.76
C GLY A 265 -10.40 -1.87 -21.54
N ALA A 266 -10.98 -2.94 -21.00
CA ALA A 266 -10.95 -4.26 -21.59
C ALA A 266 -11.63 -4.28 -22.98
N GLY A 267 -11.04 -5.03 -23.92
CA GLY A 267 -11.49 -5.11 -25.32
C GLY A 267 -11.22 -3.85 -26.16
N GLY A 268 -10.48 -2.88 -25.63
CA GLY A 268 -10.16 -1.62 -26.32
C GLY A 268 -8.98 -1.68 -27.30
N SER A 269 -8.21 -2.77 -27.33
CA SER A 269 -6.97 -2.90 -28.10
C SER A 269 -6.97 -4.10 -29.05
N ASP A 270 -6.37 -3.90 -30.23
CA ASP A 270 -6.10 -4.95 -31.21
C ASP A 270 -4.67 -5.50 -31.08
N PRO A 271 -4.42 -6.79 -31.38
CA PRO A 271 -5.41 -7.80 -31.72
C PRO A 271 -6.20 -8.27 -30.48
N GLU A 272 -7.39 -8.82 -30.71
CA GLU A 272 -8.19 -9.50 -29.68
C GLU A 272 -7.50 -10.79 -29.24
N LEU A 273 -7.47 -11.04 -27.93
CA LEU A 273 -6.95 -12.24 -27.29
C LEU A 273 -8.07 -12.98 -26.54
N GLN A 274 -7.86 -14.28 -26.35
CA GLN A 274 -8.73 -15.15 -25.58
C GLN A 274 -8.17 -15.37 -24.17
N LEU A 275 -9.03 -15.26 -23.18
CA LEU A 275 -8.76 -15.46 -21.77
C LEU A 275 -8.87 -16.94 -21.43
N LEU A 276 -7.82 -17.48 -20.81
CA LEU A 276 -7.79 -18.87 -20.32
C LEU A 276 -7.93 -18.94 -18.80
N ALA A 277 -7.41 -17.94 -18.08
CA ALA A 277 -7.56 -17.84 -16.63
C ALA A 277 -7.38 -16.41 -16.12
N VAL A 278 -8.03 -16.15 -14.98
CA VAL A 278 -7.85 -14.96 -14.14
C VAL A 278 -7.49 -15.48 -12.74
N SER A 279 -6.49 -14.89 -12.10
CA SER A 279 -6.18 -15.22 -10.70
C SER A 279 -7.26 -14.72 -9.75
N ASP A 280 -7.24 -15.23 -8.53
CA ASP A 280 -7.86 -14.51 -7.40
C ASP A 280 -7.21 -13.12 -7.25
N PRO A 281 -7.90 -12.15 -6.61
CA PRO A 281 -7.37 -10.81 -6.37
C PRO A 281 -6.02 -10.84 -5.64
N ILE A 282 -5.02 -10.17 -6.18
CA ILE A 282 -3.68 -10.07 -5.60
C ILE A 282 -3.60 -8.77 -4.80
N PRO A 283 -3.36 -8.81 -3.48
CA PRO A 283 -3.31 -7.62 -2.64
C PRO A 283 -2.08 -6.76 -2.93
N ARG A 284 -2.27 -5.44 -2.98
CA ARG A 284 -1.14 -4.49 -2.99
C ARG A 284 -0.50 -4.40 -1.61
N ALA A 285 0.66 -3.76 -1.61
CA ALA A 285 1.50 -3.64 -0.44
C ALA A 285 0.76 -2.90 0.70
N PRO A 286 0.77 -3.40 1.95
CA PRO A 286 0.08 -2.75 3.07
C PRO A 286 0.94 -1.70 3.77
N VAL A 287 0.25 -0.90 4.58
CA VAL A 287 0.80 -0.33 5.81
C VAL A 287 0.42 -1.28 6.96
N VAL A 288 1.37 -1.58 7.84
CA VAL A 288 1.20 -2.48 8.98
C VAL A 288 1.60 -1.77 10.26
N SER A 289 1.12 -2.27 11.39
CA SER A 289 1.52 -1.84 12.73
C SER A 289 2.05 -3.00 13.54
N ASN A 290 2.81 -2.69 14.59
CA ASN A 290 3.20 -3.65 15.62
C ASN A 290 1.95 -4.29 16.25
N ALA A 291 1.84 -5.63 16.18
CA ALA A 291 0.70 -6.37 16.75
C ALA A 291 0.57 -6.24 18.28
N ALA A 292 1.65 -5.87 18.98
CA ALA A 292 1.62 -5.66 20.44
C ALA A 292 1.18 -4.24 20.84
N TRP A 293 0.91 -3.35 19.88
CA TRP A 293 0.49 -1.98 20.14
C TRP A 293 -1.04 -1.91 20.36
N GLU A 294 -1.48 -1.76 21.61
CA GLU A 294 -2.91 -1.81 22.01
C GLU A 294 -3.53 -0.44 22.33
N GLU A 295 -2.79 0.66 22.15
CA GLU A 295 -3.31 2.00 22.48
C GLU A 295 -4.33 2.46 21.43
N SER A 296 -5.38 3.18 21.86
CA SER A 296 -6.40 3.72 20.94
C SER A 296 -5.83 4.62 19.84
N LEU A 297 -4.67 5.22 20.08
CA LEU A 297 -3.95 6.02 19.09
C LEU A 297 -3.65 5.21 17.81
N LYS A 298 -3.40 3.90 17.91
CA LYS A 298 -3.22 3.02 16.74
C LYS A 298 -4.46 3.03 15.86
N ASP A 299 -5.62 2.84 16.47
CA ASP A 299 -6.92 2.80 15.78
C ASP A 299 -7.31 4.18 15.23
N ASP A 300 -7.03 5.26 15.98
CA ASP A 300 -7.27 6.63 15.52
C ASP A 300 -6.43 6.96 14.28
N LEU A 301 -5.14 6.61 14.26
CA LEU A 301 -4.25 6.83 13.11
C LEU A 301 -4.61 5.91 11.93
N ARG A 302 -5.00 4.66 12.20
CA ARG A 302 -5.54 3.73 11.19
C ARG A 302 -6.74 4.35 10.49
N GLN A 303 -7.75 4.76 11.26
CA GLN A 303 -8.98 5.32 10.71
C GLN A 303 -8.69 6.60 9.93
N LEU A 304 -7.78 7.43 10.44
CA LEU A 304 -7.36 8.66 9.77
C LEU A 304 -6.72 8.39 8.39
N MET A 305 -5.88 7.36 8.27
CA MET A 305 -5.31 6.96 6.97
C MET A 305 -6.37 6.45 5.99
N ILE A 306 -7.37 5.72 6.48
CA ILE A 306 -8.46 5.18 5.65
C ILE A 306 -9.40 6.29 5.16
N ASP A 307 -9.70 7.27 6.03
CA ASP A 307 -10.57 8.40 5.71
C ASP A 307 -9.83 9.58 5.05
N ALA A 308 -8.52 9.43 4.82
CA ALA A 308 -7.68 10.49 4.31
C ALA A 308 -8.16 10.96 2.93
N PRO A 309 -8.26 12.28 2.70
CA PRO A 309 -8.60 12.81 1.39
C PRO A 309 -7.43 12.58 0.41
N GLN A 310 -7.70 12.67 -0.90
CA GLN A 310 -6.68 12.43 -1.93
C GLN A 310 -5.46 13.33 -1.75
N GLU A 311 -5.67 14.58 -1.33
CA GLU A 311 -4.61 15.56 -1.10
C GLU A 311 -3.64 15.14 0.01
N ALA A 312 -4.01 14.22 0.91
CA ALA A 312 -3.09 13.67 1.92
C ALA A 312 -2.00 12.77 1.30
N PHE A 313 -2.18 12.34 0.06
CA PHE A 313 -1.25 11.47 -0.66
C PHE A 313 -0.52 12.22 -1.79
N GLU A 314 -0.69 13.54 -1.89
CA GLU A 314 -0.11 14.36 -2.95
C GLU A 314 0.74 15.46 -2.33
N HIS A 315 1.92 15.70 -2.92
CA HIS A 315 2.68 16.90 -2.60
C HIS A 315 1.91 18.14 -3.05
N ASP A 316 2.04 19.25 -2.30
CA ASP A 316 1.45 20.55 -2.65
C ASP A 316 1.79 20.97 -4.09
N SER A 317 3.02 20.66 -4.54
CA SER A 317 3.46 20.79 -5.92
C SER A 317 4.68 19.92 -6.25
N GLN A 318 4.90 19.67 -7.55
CA GLN A 318 6.16 19.08 -8.04
C GLN A 318 7.38 19.98 -7.75
N ALA A 319 7.18 21.30 -7.58
CA ALA A 319 8.25 22.21 -7.21
C ALA A 319 8.74 21.96 -5.78
N ASP A 320 7.85 21.56 -4.86
CA ASP A 320 8.25 21.22 -3.48
C ASP A 320 9.14 19.96 -3.46
N ILE A 321 8.83 18.98 -4.31
CA ILE A 321 9.67 17.79 -4.52
C ILE A 321 11.02 18.21 -5.11
N ALA A 322 11.04 18.99 -6.19
CA ALA A 322 12.27 19.46 -6.80
C ALA A 322 13.16 20.21 -5.80
N GLU A 323 12.59 21.10 -4.99
CA GLU A 323 13.31 21.81 -3.93
C GLU A 323 13.88 20.86 -2.87
N ALA A 324 13.11 19.85 -2.43
CA ALA A 324 13.59 18.84 -1.48
C ALA A 324 14.78 18.03 -2.04
N LEU A 325 14.76 17.74 -3.35
CA LEU A 325 15.82 17.03 -4.06
C LEU A 325 17.00 17.92 -4.47
N ASN A 326 16.93 19.23 -4.21
CA ASN A 326 17.90 20.24 -4.68
C ASN A 326 18.00 20.34 -6.22
N ILE A 327 16.89 20.08 -6.91
CA ILE A 327 16.70 20.22 -8.34
C ILE A 327 16.09 21.60 -8.62
N ASP A 328 16.50 22.25 -9.73
CA ASP A 328 15.97 23.58 -10.09
C ASP A 328 14.51 23.45 -10.55
N PRO A 329 13.51 24.01 -9.82
CA PRO A 329 12.10 23.87 -10.19
C PRO A 329 11.76 24.51 -11.53
N ALA A 330 12.64 25.35 -12.10
CA ALA A 330 12.44 25.91 -13.43
C ALA A 330 12.36 24.85 -14.55
N ILE A 331 12.89 23.64 -14.33
CA ILE A 331 12.80 22.55 -15.32
C ILE A 331 11.35 22.09 -15.55
N LEU A 332 10.47 22.25 -14.56
CA LEU A 332 9.07 21.82 -14.62
C LEU A 332 8.24 22.62 -15.64
N ASP A 333 8.69 23.84 -15.96
CA ASP A 333 8.02 24.73 -16.92
C ASP A 333 8.63 24.65 -18.34
N MET A 334 9.68 23.84 -18.54
CA MET A 334 10.36 23.70 -19.83
C MET A 334 9.64 22.72 -20.75
N ASP A 335 9.66 22.97 -22.05
CA ASP A 335 9.20 21.98 -23.03
C ASP A 335 10.16 20.77 -23.02
N GLU A 336 9.64 19.53 -23.04
CA GLU A 336 10.46 18.30 -23.06
C GLU A 336 11.55 18.31 -24.14
N SER A 337 11.25 18.88 -25.31
CA SER A 337 12.21 18.98 -26.42
C SER A 337 13.37 19.96 -26.20
N GLU A 338 13.28 20.79 -25.16
CA GLU A 338 14.29 21.78 -24.77
C GLU A 338 15.15 21.32 -23.59
N LEU A 339 14.75 20.25 -22.89
CA LEU A 339 15.53 19.67 -21.79
C LEU A 339 16.81 19.02 -22.33
N SER A 340 17.94 19.25 -21.65
CA SER A 340 19.10 18.37 -21.82
C SER A 340 18.86 17.01 -21.19
N GLU A 341 19.63 15.99 -21.56
CA GLU A 341 19.56 14.64 -20.96
C GLU A 341 19.59 14.72 -19.42
N ASP A 342 20.55 15.43 -18.82
CA ASP A 342 20.63 15.61 -17.37
C ASP A 342 19.37 16.26 -16.75
N GLN A 343 18.68 17.15 -17.48
CA GLN A 343 17.48 17.82 -16.97
C GLN A 343 16.24 16.94 -17.13
N GLN A 344 16.23 16.06 -18.13
CA GLN A 344 15.21 15.03 -18.26
C GLN A 344 15.35 14.02 -17.13
N ASP A 345 16.57 13.58 -16.81
CA ASP A 345 16.82 12.68 -15.69
C ASP A 345 16.38 13.32 -14.35
N ASP A 346 16.66 14.61 -14.15
CA ASP A 346 16.18 15.36 -12.98
C ASP A 346 14.64 15.44 -12.94
N LEU A 347 13.97 15.66 -14.08
CA LEU A 347 12.51 15.72 -14.16
C LEU A 347 11.89 14.35 -13.83
N ASP A 348 12.41 13.29 -14.44
CA ASP A 348 11.97 11.92 -14.20
C ASP A 348 12.16 11.54 -12.72
N LEU A 349 13.25 12.01 -12.10
CA LEU A 349 13.52 11.82 -10.69
C LEU A 349 12.49 12.55 -9.81
N VAL A 350 12.12 13.78 -10.14
CA VAL A 350 11.07 14.54 -9.42
C VAL A 350 9.74 13.80 -9.50
N GLU A 351 9.34 13.35 -10.69
CA GLU A 351 8.10 12.59 -10.87
C GLU A 351 8.11 11.29 -10.05
N ALA A 352 9.24 10.57 -10.05
CA ALA A 352 9.42 9.33 -9.30
C ALA A 352 9.40 9.52 -7.77
N HIS A 353 9.55 10.75 -7.27
CA HIS A 353 9.43 11.08 -5.84
C HIS A 353 8.00 11.49 -5.42
N SER A 354 7.04 11.44 -6.32
CA SER A 354 5.63 11.48 -5.92
C SER A 354 5.27 10.21 -5.14
N LEU A 355 4.41 10.32 -4.12
CA LEU A 355 3.91 9.13 -3.43
C LEU A 355 3.17 8.23 -4.41
N TRP A 356 3.62 6.97 -4.52
CA TRP A 356 3.17 6.06 -5.57
C TRP A 356 1.76 5.48 -5.36
N PHE A 357 1.15 5.73 -4.20
CA PHE A 357 -0.20 5.28 -3.86
C PHE A 357 -1.08 6.48 -3.49
N SER A 358 -2.38 6.37 -3.75
CA SER A 358 -3.35 7.48 -3.68
C SER A 358 -4.39 7.30 -2.56
N GLY A 359 -4.21 6.31 -1.70
CA GLY A 359 -5.19 5.95 -0.69
C GLY A 359 -4.78 4.74 0.13
N VAL A 360 -5.50 4.53 1.24
CA VAL A 360 -5.42 3.32 2.06
C VAL A 360 -6.84 2.83 2.30
N VAL A 361 -7.10 1.54 2.09
CA VAL A 361 -8.39 0.90 2.38
C VAL A 361 -8.27 -0.07 3.55
N GLU A 362 -9.40 -0.34 4.20
CA GLU A 362 -9.47 -1.33 5.27
C GLU A 362 -9.00 -2.69 4.75
N ALA A 363 -8.08 -3.30 5.49
CA ALA A 363 -7.58 -4.63 5.20
C ALA A 363 -7.16 -5.35 6.49
N SER A 364 -6.97 -6.64 6.37
CA SER A 364 -6.66 -7.61 7.41
C SER A 364 -5.52 -8.52 6.96
N VAL A 365 -5.03 -9.38 7.86
CA VAL A 365 -4.01 -10.37 7.51
C VAL A 365 -4.58 -11.39 6.51
N GLU A 366 -5.86 -11.73 6.62
CA GLU A 366 -6.53 -12.68 5.72
C GLU A 366 -6.54 -12.21 4.26
N ASP A 367 -6.57 -10.90 4.00
CA ASP A 367 -6.50 -10.36 2.63
C ASP A 367 -5.16 -10.69 1.93
N TYR A 368 -4.15 -11.10 2.70
CA TYR A 368 -2.83 -11.52 2.23
C TYR A 368 -2.65 -13.05 2.16
N ASP A 369 -3.68 -13.83 2.46
CA ASP A 369 -3.68 -15.29 2.32
C ASP A 369 -3.30 -15.78 0.91
N PRO A 370 -3.75 -15.14 -0.20
CA PRO A 370 -3.32 -15.56 -1.55
C PRO A 370 -1.79 -15.53 -1.73
N VAL A 371 -1.11 -14.56 -1.11
CA VAL A 371 0.36 -14.45 -1.15
C VAL A 371 1.01 -15.52 -0.27
N ALA A 372 0.43 -15.81 0.89
CA ALA A 372 0.92 -16.88 1.76
C ALA A 372 0.74 -18.28 1.13
N GLU A 373 -0.38 -18.51 0.45
CA GLU A 373 -0.66 -19.74 -0.28
C GLU A 373 0.29 -19.90 -1.48
N LEU A 374 0.42 -18.87 -2.31
CA LEU A 374 1.38 -18.85 -3.43
C LEU A 374 2.78 -19.23 -2.96
N GLY A 375 3.26 -18.63 -1.88
CA GLY A 375 4.58 -18.93 -1.32
C GLY A 375 4.72 -20.39 -0.88
N ARG A 376 3.68 -20.96 -0.27
CA ARG A 376 3.66 -22.36 0.19
C ARG A 376 3.67 -23.34 -0.97
N GLU A 377 2.80 -23.14 -1.95
CA GLU A 377 2.59 -24.06 -3.07
C GLU A 377 3.79 -24.05 -4.03
N LEU A 378 4.40 -22.90 -4.24
CA LEU A 378 5.61 -22.78 -5.07
C LEU A 378 6.93 -22.97 -4.29
N GLY A 379 6.85 -23.24 -2.98
CA GLY A 379 8.03 -23.41 -2.13
C GLY A 379 8.95 -22.17 -2.07
N LEU A 380 8.36 -20.97 -2.12
CA LEU A 380 9.08 -19.70 -2.14
C LEU A 380 9.47 -19.26 -0.73
N GLU A 381 10.67 -18.69 -0.64
CA GLU A 381 11.12 -17.94 0.53
C GLU A 381 10.99 -16.45 0.22
N TRP A 382 9.91 -15.80 0.66
CA TRP A 382 9.61 -14.38 0.38
C TRP A 382 10.71 -13.39 0.81
N SER A 383 11.64 -13.79 1.68
CA SER A 383 12.80 -12.99 2.06
C SER A 383 13.97 -13.04 1.05
N GLN A 384 13.90 -13.96 0.08
CA GLN A 384 14.92 -14.21 -0.94
C GLN A 384 14.49 -13.76 -2.34
N LEU A 385 13.22 -13.38 -2.48
CA LEU A 385 12.65 -12.68 -3.63
C LEU A 385 12.81 -11.18 -3.42
#